data_AF-A0A951V8D7-F1
#
_entry.id   AF-A0A951V8D7-F1
#
_cell.length_a   1.000
_cell.length_b   1.000
_cell.length_c   1.000
_cell.angle_alpha   90.00
_cell.angle_beta   90.00
_cell.angle_gamma   90.00
#
_symmetry.space_group_name_H-M   'P 1'
#
loop_
_entity.id
_entity.type
_entity.pdbx_description
1 polymer ?
#
loop_
_entity_poly.entity_id
_entity_poly.type
_entity_poly.pdbx_seq_one_letter_code
_entity_poly.pdbx_strand_id
1 'polypeptide(L)'
;RGGISTRRDYAGAFVFVNNAPGWVSTPHGRFVYVNDGWQNEFHLRDHLGNTRRVVMEEDTGTLATLQQNHYYPFGMLIPSLSTTNTIGALKDNRYLYNGKEFQDDFELNWHVYPVFIGNYGVKFYDAQIGRFHSIDPLSEKYSFQSPFAYAANNPIRFVDWMGLGPGDRVLIAHHLLSLNPKYKQEGSTMLRTGLDAAALEYMDCSEFISRVLAGDGITEKIEHRRSYDLVDFFSGDLFEKNSGDPETGDIAAWGGHVGLVESYDPETKKVMFLHMTSYGSFSGGERKEYSLSYFDRKGAGFYRPRNETPDILHKTFSGEALDIAEISGSKITNNTLKMIQGWINENPEIKVIIK
;
A
#
# COMPACT_ATOMS: atom_id res chain seq x y z
N ARG A 1 15.17 -36.10 -2.89
CA ARG A 1 14.09 -36.47 -3.83
C ARG A 1 13.85 -35.25 -4.71
N GLY A 2 14.22 -35.32 -5.98
CA GLY A 2 14.08 -34.21 -6.93
C GLY A 2 12.64 -34.16 -7.44
N GLY A 3 11.85 -33.24 -6.91
CA GLY A 3 10.63 -32.79 -7.56
C GLY A 3 10.99 -31.81 -8.67
N ILE A 4 10.19 -31.77 -9.73
CA ILE A 4 10.30 -30.75 -10.78
C ILE A 4 10.14 -29.40 -10.10
N SER A 5 11.22 -28.61 -10.02
CA SER A 5 11.14 -27.25 -9.48
C SER A 5 10.39 -26.38 -10.48
N THR A 6 9.18 -25.95 -10.13
CA THR A 6 8.49 -24.90 -10.89
C THR A 6 9.25 -23.60 -10.68
N ARG A 7 9.99 -23.15 -11.68
CA ARG A 7 10.72 -21.88 -11.61
C ARG A 7 9.76 -20.75 -11.95
N ARG A 8 9.65 -19.76 -11.06
CA ARG A 8 8.92 -18.52 -11.28
C ARG A 8 9.89 -17.36 -11.33
N ASP A 9 9.81 -16.59 -12.39
CA ASP A 9 10.56 -15.35 -12.54
C ASP A 9 9.56 -14.19 -12.58
N TYR A 10 9.77 -13.18 -11.73
CA TYR A 10 8.88 -12.02 -11.59
C TYR A 10 9.53 -10.82 -12.29
N ALA A 11 8.79 -10.16 -13.17
CA ALA A 11 9.21 -8.95 -13.87
C ALA A 11 8.07 -7.93 -13.80
N GLY A 12 8.03 -7.18 -12.69
CA GLY A 12 6.90 -6.30 -12.37
C GLY A 12 5.58 -7.05 -12.34
N ALA A 13 4.63 -6.64 -13.18
CA ALA A 13 3.31 -7.27 -13.29
C ALA A 13 3.35 -8.63 -14.02
N PHE A 14 4.40 -8.91 -14.80
CA PHE A 14 4.54 -10.16 -15.53
C PHE A 14 5.18 -11.22 -14.66
N VAL A 15 4.59 -12.41 -14.66
CA VAL A 15 5.20 -13.60 -14.07
C VAL A 15 5.44 -14.63 -15.16
N PHE A 16 6.61 -15.23 -15.15
CA PHE A 16 7.01 -16.31 -16.04
C PHE A 16 7.10 -17.61 -15.27
N VAL A 17 6.61 -18.69 -15.88
CA VAL A 17 6.71 -20.03 -15.30
C VAL A 17 7.51 -20.89 -16.25
N ASN A 18 8.65 -21.40 -15.79
CA ASN A 18 9.56 -22.23 -16.59
C ASN A 18 9.97 -21.57 -17.92
N ASN A 19 10.30 -20.27 -17.90
CA ASN A 19 10.64 -19.42 -19.06
C ASN A 19 9.51 -19.19 -20.08
N ALA A 20 8.26 -19.58 -19.78
CA ALA A 20 7.08 -19.31 -20.59
C ALA A 20 6.16 -18.29 -19.91
N PRO A 21 5.30 -17.56 -20.67
CA PRO A 21 4.34 -16.63 -20.07
C PRO A 21 3.48 -17.31 -19.00
N GLY A 22 3.44 -16.71 -17.82
CA GLY A 22 2.64 -17.09 -16.68
C GLY A 22 1.30 -16.39 -16.70
N TRP A 23 1.32 -15.20 -16.12
CA TRP A 23 0.20 -14.30 -16.03
C TRP A 23 0.71 -12.86 -15.96
N VAL A 24 -0.19 -11.92 -16.18
CA VAL A 24 -0.01 -10.48 -15.95
C VAL A 24 -0.96 -10.06 -14.85
N SER A 25 -0.44 -9.61 -13.72
CA SER A 25 -1.26 -9.11 -12.61
C SER A 25 -1.92 -7.78 -12.98
N THR A 26 -3.18 -7.61 -12.58
CA THR A 26 -3.93 -6.37 -12.74
C THR A 26 -4.54 -5.94 -11.41
N PRO A 27 -5.01 -4.68 -11.28
CA PRO A 27 -5.63 -4.20 -10.05
C PRO A 27 -6.85 -5.04 -9.63
N HIS A 28 -7.62 -5.51 -10.61
CA HIS A 28 -8.86 -6.24 -10.42
C HIS A 28 -8.70 -7.77 -10.56
N GLY A 29 -7.49 -8.28 -10.83
CA GLY A 29 -7.25 -9.70 -11.03
C GLY A 29 -5.97 -9.99 -11.81
N ARG A 30 -6.06 -10.76 -12.90
CA ARG A 30 -4.92 -11.07 -13.75
C ARG A 30 -5.33 -11.60 -15.12
N PHE A 31 -4.46 -11.44 -16.11
CA PHE A 31 -4.54 -12.18 -17.37
C PHE A 31 -3.64 -13.41 -17.28
N VAL A 32 -4.18 -14.62 -17.46
CA VAL A 32 -3.43 -15.87 -17.40
C VAL A 32 -3.21 -16.39 -18.82
N TYR A 33 -1.98 -16.82 -19.12
CA TYR A 33 -1.66 -17.41 -20.40
C TYR A 33 -1.87 -18.93 -20.37
N VAL A 34 -2.90 -19.39 -21.08
CA VAL A 34 -3.32 -20.80 -21.19
C VAL A 34 -3.79 -21.12 -22.60
N ASN A 35 -3.53 -22.36 -23.06
CA ASN A 35 -3.94 -22.83 -24.40
C ASN A 35 -3.58 -21.86 -25.53
N ASP A 36 -2.35 -21.33 -25.48
CA ASP A 36 -1.81 -20.34 -26.41
C ASP A 36 -2.56 -18.99 -26.49
N GLY A 37 -3.43 -18.70 -25.53
CA GLY A 37 -4.20 -17.46 -25.43
C GLY A 37 -4.18 -16.83 -24.04
N TRP A 38 -4.56 -15.55 -23.97
CA TRP A 38 -4.74 -14.83 -22.72
C TRP A 38 -6.19 -14.90 -22.25
N GLN A 39 -6.39 -15.33 -21.01
CA GLN A 39 -7.70 -15.39 -20.36
C GLN A 39 -7.74 -14.44 -19.18
N ASN A 40 -8.84 -13.71 -19.01
CA ASN A 40 -8.98 -12.72 -17.96
C ASN A 40 -9.64 -13.34 -16.72
N GLU A 41 -9.00 -13.18 -15.56
CA GLU A 41 -9.52 -13.56 -14.27
C GLU A 41 -9.75 -12.32 -13.41
N PHE A 42 -10.90 -12.26 -12.74
CA PHE A 42 -11.26 -11.19 -11.81
C PHE A 42 -11.22 -11.69 -10.36
N HIS A 43 -10.60 -10.92 -9.49
CA HIS A 43 -10.45 -11.22 -8.07
C HIS A 43 -11.44 -10.37 -7.27
N LEU A 44 -12.37 -11.04 -6.60
CA LEU A 44 -13.25 -10.42 -5.62
C LEU A 44 -12.56 -10.45 -4.26
N ARG A 45 -12.31 -9.27 -3.70
CA ARG A 45 -11.57 -9.09 -2.44
C ARG A 45 -12.47 -8.57 -1.32
N ASP A 46 -12.11 -8.85 -0.07
CA ASP A 46 -12.75 -8.23 1.10
C ASP A 46 -12.11 -6.89 1.48
N HIS A 47 -12.54 -6.29 2.59
CA HIS A 47 -12.10 -4.97 3.07
C HIS A 47 -10.61 -4.90 3.45
N LEU A 48 -9.93 -6.04 3.61
CA LEU A 48 -8.48 -6.10 3.87
C LEU A 48 -7.69 -6.52 2.64
N GLY A 49 -8.35 -6.59 1.48
CA GLY A 49 -7.74 -7.02 0.23
C GLY A 49 -7.54 -8.53 0.12
N ASN A 50 -8.16 -9.36 0.99
CA ASN A 50 -8.03 -10.82 0.87
C ASN A 50 -8.81 -11.30 -0.36
N THR A 51 -8.18 -12.06 -1.26
CA THR A 51 -8.88 -12.66 -2.40
C THR A 51 -9.89 -13.69 -1.91
N ARG A 52 -11.19 -13.38 -1.97
CA ARG A 52 -12.31 -14.24 -1.52
C ARG A 52 -12.83 -15.13 -2.64
N ARG A 53 -12.86 -14.63 -3.86
CA ARG A 53 -13.23 -15.40 -5.04
C ARG A 53 -12.41 -14.98 -6.25
N VAL A 54 -12.13 -15.94 -7.12
CA VAL A 54 -11.61 -15.69 -8.47
C VAL A 54 -12.67 -16.18 -9.46
N VAL A 55 -13.03 -15.32 -10.40
CA VAL A 55 -14.03 -15.61 -11.43
C VAL A 55 -13.48 -15.32 -12.81
N MET A 56 -13.99 -16.04 -13.80
CA MET A 56 -13.67 -15.84 -15.20
C MET A 56 -14.97 -15.84 -15.99
N GLU A 57 -15.03 -15.03 -17.05
CA GLU A 57 -16.12 -15.08 -18.01
C GLU A 57 -15.86 -16.21 -19.02
N GLU A 58 -16.84 -17.10 -19.17
CA GLU A 58 -16.84 -18.16 -20.17
C GLU A 58 -17.36 -17.62 -21.52
N ASP A 59 -17.05 -18.31 -22.62
CA ASP A 59 -17.54 -17.95 -23.98
C ASP A 59 -19.07 -17.83 -24.07
N THR A 60 -19.79 -18.47 -23.15
CA THR A 60 -21.25 -18.40 -22.99
C THR A 60 -21.75 -17.10 -22.35
N GLY A 61 -20.87 -16.20 -21.93
CA GLY A 61 -21.19 -14.97 -21.18
C GLY A 61 -21.55 -15.22 -19.72
N THR A 62 -21.27 -16.41 -19.19
CA THR A 62 -21.50 -16.80 -17.79
C THR A 62 -20.22 -16.65 -16.97
N LEU A 63 -20.36 -16.33 -15.69
CA LEU A 63 -19.21 -16.27 -14.77
C LEU A 63 -18.96 -17.64 -14.12
N ALA A 64 -17.82 -18.24 -14.45
CA ALA A 64 -17.30 -19.41 -13.75
C ALA A 64 -16.54 -18.99 -12.48
N THR A 65 -16.79 -19.67 -11.37
CA THR A 65 -15.96 -19.53 -10.16
C THR A 65 -14.78 -20.48 -10.26
N LEU A 66 -13.57 -19.92 -10.32
CA LEU A 66 -12.32 -20.68 -10.39
C LEU A 66 -11.77 -20.99 -8.99
N GLN A 67 -11.92 -20.05 -8.06
CA GLN A 67 -11.43 -20.20 -6.70
C GLN A 67 -12.38 -19.53 -5.72
N GLN A 68 -12.54 -20.14 -4.55
CA GLN A 68 -13.24 -19.56 -3.41
C GLN A 68 -12.39 -19.78 -2.16
N ASN A 69 -12.08 -18.70 -1.47
CA ASN A 69 -11.23 -18.72 -0.29
C ASN A 69 -11.98 -18.18 0.91
N HIS A 70 -11.88 -18.89 2.03
CA HIS A 70 -12.34 -18.41 3.31
C HIS A 70 -11.22 -18.46 4.31
N TYR A 71 -11.05 -17.39 5.06
CA TYR A 71 -9.93 -17.23 5.97
C TYR A 71 -10.43 -17.20 7.42
N TYR A 72 -9.70 -17.85 8.30
CA TYR A 72 -9.67 -17.49 9.72
C TYR A 72 -9.12 -16.05 9.86
N PRO A 73 -9.33 -15.37 11.00
CA PRO A 73 -8.93 -13.96 11.17
C PRO A 73 -7.46 -13.68 10.84
N PHE A 74 -6.56 -14.61 11.19
CA PHE A 74 -5.12 -14.51 10.94
C PHE A 74 -4.70 -15.02 9.55
N GLY A 75 -5.63 -15.27 8.65
CA GLY A 75 -5.32 -15.56 7.24
C GLY A 75 -5.14 -17.03 6.87
N MET A 76 -5.31 -17.95 7.82
CA MET A 76 -5.29 -19.37 7.51
C MET A 76 -6.55 -19.72 6.72
N LEU A 77 -6.41 -20.45 5.61
CA LEU A 77 -7.57 -20.93 4.84
C LEU A 77 -8.41 -21.91 5.68
N ILE A 78 -9.73 -21.85 5.52
CA ILE A 78 -10.70 -22.79 6.08
C ILE A 78 -10.92 -23.87 5.01
N PRO A 79 -10.29 -25.05 5.09
CA PRO A 79 -10.24 -25.99 3.97
C PRO A 79 -11.62 -26.54 3.59
N SER A 80 -12.52 -26.69 4.56
CA SER A 80 -13.88 -27.19 4.33
C SER A 80 -14.80 -26.21 3.60
N LEU A 81 -14.45 -24.92 3.56
CA LEU A 81 -15.22 -23.88 2.89
C LEU A 81 -14.53 -23.38 1.62
N SER A 82 -13.23 -23.61 1.51
CA SER A 82 -12.41 -23.12 0.41
C SER A 82 -12.33 -24.15 -0.70
N THR A 83 -12.45 -23.71 -1.95
CA THR A 83 -12.46 -24.58 -3.13
C THR A 83 -11.61 -23.97 -4.23
N THR A 84 -10.96 -24.81 -5.02
CA THR A 84 -10.23 -24.41 -6.21
C THR A 84 -10.61 -25.37 -7.32
N ASN A 85 -11.17 -24.83 -8.40
CA ASN A 85 -11.56 -25.57 -9.58
C ASN A 85 -10.41 -25.56 -10.57
N THR A 86 -9.70 -26.68 -10.68
CA THR A 86 -8.72 -26.91 -11.75
C THR A 86 -9.44 -27.28 -13.04
N ILE A 87 -9.90 -26.28 -13.79
CA ILE A 87 -10.26 -26.47 -15.20
C ILE A 87 -9.06 -26.01 -16.03
N GLY A 88 -8.53 -26.90 -16.88
CA GLY A 88 -7.57 -26.63 -17.95
C GLY A 88 -6.40 -25.69 -17.63
N ALA A 89 -5.28 -26.20 -17.11
CA ALA A 89 -3.99 -25.51 -17.02
C ALA A 89 -3.96 -24.10 -16.36
N LEU A 90 -5.04 -23.68 -15.67
CA LEU A 90 -5.10 -22.40 -14.98
C LEU A 90 -4.14 -22.42 -13.79
N LYS A 91 -3.13 -21.55 -13.86
CA LYS A 91 -2.03 -21.46 -12.89
C LYS A 91 -2.60 -21.02 -11.55
N ASP A 92 -2.48 -21.87 -10.53
CA ASP A 92 -2.82 -21.62 -9.13
C ASP A 92 -2.62 -20.14 -8.75
N ASN A 93 -3.72 -19.45 -8.39
CA ASN A 93 -3.63 -18.07 -7.91
C ASN A 93 -3.08 -18.09 -6.48
N ARG A 94 -1.85 -17.60 -6.33
CA ARG A 94 -1.14 -17.55 -5.06
C ARG A 94 -1.33 -16.25 -4.31
N TYR A 95 -1.95 -15.22 -4.90
CA TYR A 95 -2.19 -13.95 -4.21
C TYR A 95 -3.50 -14.02 -3.42
N LEU A 96 -3.36 -14.38 -2.14
CA LEU A 96 -4.46 -14.79 -1.27
C LEU A 96 -4.75 -13.75 -0.18
N TYR A 97 -4.31 -14.04 1.06
CA TYR A 97 -4.49 -13.18 2.23
C TYR A 97 -3.70 -11.88 2.08
N ASN A 98 -4.37 -10.75 2.28
CA ASN A 98 -3.89 -9.38 2.08
C ASN A 98 -3.23 -9.12 0.71
N GLY A 99 -3.64 -9.89 -0.30
CA GLY A 99 -3.02 -9.87 -1.63
C GLY A 99 -1.56 -10.30 -1.63
N LYS A 100 -1.09 -11.00 -0.59
CA LYS A 100 0.27 -11.52 -0.49
C LYS A 100 0.38 -12.91 -1.09
N GLU A 101 1.52 -13.17 -1.69
CA GLU A 101 1.79 -14.46 -2.32
C GLU A 101 1.90 -15.55 -1.25
N PHE A 102 1.14 -16.61 -1.43
CA PHE A 102 1.13 -17.81 -0.61
C PHE A 102 2.16 -18.81 -1.15
N GLN A 103 3.05 -19.28 -0.28
CA GLN A 103 4.02 -20.32 -0.56
C GLN A 103 3.68 -21.58 0.24
N ASP A 104 3.32 -22.60 -0.52
CA ASP A 104 3.01 -23.96 -0.07
C ASP A 104 4.21 -24.91 -0.18
N ASP A 105 5.34 -24.43 -0.71
CA ASP A 105 6.58 -25.20 -0.82
C ASP A 105 6.98 -25.77 0.54
N PHE A 106 7.38 -27.05 0.56
CA PHE A 106 7.71 -27.79 1.78
C PHE A 106 6.62 -27.76 2.87
N GLU A 107 5.35 -27.60 2.47
CA GLU A 107 4.19 -27.55 3.37
C GLU A 107 4.24 -26.36 4.36
N LEU A 108 5.02 -25.32 4.03
CA LEU A 108 5.18 -24.16 4.91
C LEU A 108 3.87 -23.39 5.07
N ASN A 109 3.12 -23.21 3.98
CA ASN A 109 1.85 -22.48 3.97
C ASN A 109 1.99 -21.04 4.50
N TRP A 110 3.01 -20.34 4.02
CA TRP A 110 3.36 -18.98 4.48
C TRP A 110 3.00 -17.92 3.46
N HIS A 111 2.74 -16.70 3.92
CA HIS A 111 2.60 -15.54 3.06
C HIS A 111 3.91 -14.74 3.01
N VAL A 112 4.31 -14.34 1.80
CA VAL A 112 5.53 -13.56 1.57
C VAL A 112 5.22 -12.08 1.63
N TYR A 113 5.90 -11.37 2.53
CA TYR A 113 5.82 -9.93 2.71
C TYR A 113 7.15 -9.29 2.27
N PRO A 114 7.15 -8.43 1.23
CA PRO A 114 8.35 -7.67 0.88
C PRO A 114 8.59 -6.57 1.92
N VAL A 115 9.83 -6.42 2.38
CA VAL A 115 10.26 -5.33 3.26
C VAL A 115 11.17 -4.40 2.45
N PHE A 116 10.97 -3.08 2.57
CA PHE A 116 11.73 -2.10 1.79
C PHE A 116 12.66 -1.21 2.61
N ILE A 117 12.70 -1.36 3.94
CA ILE A 117 13.64 -0.59 4.76
C ILE A 117 15.06 -1.14 4.51
N GLY A 118 16.00 -0.29 4.07
CA GLY A 118 17.44 -0.55 4.18
C GLY A 118 18.00 -1.83 3.56
N ASN A 119 17.40 -2.36 2.48
CA ASN A 119 17.70 -3.68 1.88
C ASN A 119 17.37 -4.90 2.76
N TYR A 120 16.52 -4.76 3.79
CA TYR A 120 15.98 -5.91 4.52
C TYR A 120 15.02 -6.66 3.59
N GLY A 121 15.39 -7.85 3.10
CA GLY A 121 14.70 -8.57 2.01
C GLY A 121 13.21 -8.92 2.22
N VAL A 122 12.90 -10.17 2.53
CA VAL A 122 11.52 -10.71 2.61
C VAL A 122 11.20 -11.21 4.02
N LYS A 123 9.98 -10.96 4.51
CA LYS A 123 9.42 -11.59 5.72
C LYS A 123 8.45 -12.70 5.33
N PHE A 124 8.51 -13.79 6.07
CA PHE A 124 7.54 -14.87 5.96
C PHE A 124 6.56 -14.79 7.13
N TYR A 125 5.29 -14.65 6.80
CA TYR A 125 4.18 -14.66 7.74
C TYR A 125 3.55 -16.05 7.79
N ASP A 126 3.39 -16.57 8.99
CA ASP A 126 2.75 -17.85 9.23
C ASP A 126 1.38 -17.63 9.86
N ALA A 127 0.36 -17.91 9.05
CA ALA A 127 -1.03 -17.77 9.44
C ALA A 127 -1.49 -18.81 10.46
N GLN A 128 -0.77 -19.93 10.61
CA GLN A 128 -1.10 -20.97 11.60
C GLN A 128 -0.82 -20.49 13.02
N ILE A 129 0.22 -19.68 13.20
CA ILE A 129 0.60 -19.11 14.50
C ILE A 129 0.30 -17.61 14.60
N GLY A 130 -0.06 -16.94 13.51
CA GLY A 130 -0.38 -15.51 13.47
C GLY A 130 0.83 -14.61 13.74
N ARG A 131 2.01 -15.00 13.24
CA ARG A 131 3.30 -14.34 13.52
C ARG A 131 4.21 -14.31 12.29
N PHE A 132 5.17 -13.39 12.30
CA PHE A 132 6.30 -13.45 11.38
C PHE A 132 7.39 -14.39 11.90
N HIS A 133 8.16 -14.98 10.98
CA HIS A 133 9.34 -15.78 11.31
C HIS A 133 10.61 -14.97 11.54
N SER A 134 10.55 -13.66 11.32
CA SER A 134 11.65 -12.73 11.56
C SER A 134 11.20 -11.53 12.39
N ILE A 135 12.17 -10.96 13.11
CA ILE A 135 11.97 -9.77 13.94
C ILE A 135 11.56 -8.60 13.05
N ASP A 136 10.55 -7.86 13.47
CA ASP A 136 10.15 -6.59 12.88
C ASP A 136 11.30 -5.58 13.01
N PRO A 137 11.79 -4.99 11.89
CA PRO A 137 12.77 -3.91 11.93
C PRO A 137 12.36 -2.71 12.80
N LEU A 138 11.06 -2.52 13.02
CA LEU A 138 10.50 -1.47 13.87
C LEU A 138 10.17 -1.94 15.29
N SER A 139 10.59 -3.15 15.69
CA SER A 139 10.31 -3.72 17.02
C SER A 139 10.72 -2.80 18.18
N GLU A 140 11.79 -2.03 18.04
CA GLU A 140 12.21 -1.04 19.05
C GLU A 140 11.18 0.07 19.26
N LYS A 141 10.45 0.47 18.20
CA LYS A 141 9.36 1.46 18.28
C LYS A 141 8.13 0.90 18.98
N TYR A 142 7.97 -0.42 18.98
CA TYR A 142 6.84 -1.13 19.55
C TYR A 142 7.29 -2.07 20.67
N SER A 143 8.10 -1.58 21.61
CA SER A 143 8.65 -2.36 22.74
C SER A 143 7.59 -3.02 23.63
N PHE A 144 6.35 -2.53 23.60
CA PHE A 144 5.19 -3.12 24.29
C PHE A 144 4.55 -4.30 23.52
N GLN A 145 4.98 -4.57 22.29
CA GLN A 145 4.51 -5.68 21.45
C GLN A 145 5.62 -6.70 21.22
N SER A 146 5.22 -7.90 20.82
CA SER A 146 6.19 -8.91 20.38
C SER A 146 6.89 -8.44 19.11
N PRO A 147 8.22 -8.61 18.97
CA PRO A 147 8.94 -8.32 17.73
C PRO A 147 8.47 -9.19 16.54
N PHE A 148 7.67 -10.24 16.79
CA PHE A 148 7.11 -11.12 15.76
C PHE A 148 5.61 -10.90 15.55
N ALA A 149 5.02 -9.87 16.19
CA ALA A 149 3.60 -9.60 16.12
C ALA A 149 3.17 -9.30 14.68
N TYR A 150 1.96 -9.76 14.33
CA TYR A 150 1.30 -9.41 13.08
C TYR A 150 0.10 -8.52 13.39
N ALA A 151 -0.04 -7.42 12.65
CA ALA A 151 -1.23 -6.55 12.68
C ALA A 151 -1.66 -6.13 14.09
N ALA A 152 -0.70 -5.90 15.00
CA ALA A 152 -0.94 -5.60 16.41
C ALA A 152 -1.91 -6.57 17.13
N ASN A 153 -1.94 -7.84 16.72
CA ASN A 153 -2.91 -8.87 17.16
C ASN A 153 -4.38 -8.56 16.83
N ASN A 154 -4.66 -7.64 15.92
CA ASN A 154 -6.02 -7.35 15.45
C ASN A 154 -6.11 -7.41 13.91
N PRO A 155 -5.98 -8.61 13.33
CA PRO A 155 -5.94 -8.83 11.88
C PRO A 155 -7.31 -8.68 11.19
N ILE A 156 -8.36 -8.41 11.96
CA ILE A 156 -9.70 -8.08 11.42
C ILE A 156 -9.76 -6.61 11.01
N ARG A 157 -8.98 -5.77 11.70
CA ARG A 157 -8.95 -4.31 11.50
C ARG A 157 -7.69 -3.86 10.76
N PHE A 158 -6.54 -4.48 11.04
CA PHE A 158 -5.25 -4.01 10.53
C PHE A 158 -4.64 -5.01 9.55
N VAL A 159 -3.90 -4.47 8.59
CA VAL A 159 -3.02 -5.21 7.68
C VAL A 159 -1.60 -4.74 7.93
N ASP A 160 -0.66 -5.67 7.96
CA ASP A 160 0.76 -5.36 8.07
C ASP A 160 1.37 -5.24 6.65
N TRP A 161 1.16 -4.09 6.01
CA TRP A 161 1.32 -3.90 4.55
C TRP A 161 2.64 -4.42 3.97
N MET A 162 3.77 -4.20 4.66
CA MET A 162 5.11 -4.64 4.22
C MET A 162 5.77 -5.61 5.22
N GLY A 163 5.04 -6.16 6.18
CA GLY A 163 5.70 -6.74 7.35
C GLY A 163 6.41 -5.67 8.21
N LEU A 164 5.98 -4.44 8.02
CA LEU A 164 6.33 -3.22 8.73
C LEU A 164 5.00 -2.67 9.23
N GLY A 165 4.99 -2.22 10.49
CA GLY A 165 3.78 -1.75 11.16
C GLY A 165 2.86 -0.87 10.28
N PRO A 166 1.55 -0.84 10.58
CA PRO A 166 0.54 -0.24 9.71
C PRO A 166 0.89 1.22 9.37
N GLY A 167 1.22 1.47 8.10
CA GLY A 167 1.41 2.80 7.56
C GLY A 167 0.04 3.43 7.29
N ASP A 168 -0.59 3.91 8.36
CA ASP A 168 -1.71 4.85 8.27
C ASP A 168 -1.17 6.21 8.71
N ARG A 169 -1.12 7.17 7.78
CA ARG A 169 -0.75 8.55 8.07
C ARG A 169 -1.59 9.19 9.18
N VAL A 170 -2.85 8.76 9.35
CA VAL A 170 -3.73 9.17 10.46
C VAL A 170 -3.24 8.58 11.77
N LEU A 171 -2.79 7.32 11.79
CA LEU A 171 -2.14 6.72 12.98
C LEU A 171 -0.81 7.41 13.32
N ILE A 172 0.02 7.71 12.32
CA ILE A 172 1.29 8.43 12.51
C ILE A 172 1.02 9.83 13.07
N ALA A 173 0.04 10.54 12.50
CA ALA A 173 -0.41 11.84 12.99
C ALA A 173 -0.88 11.75 14.45
N HIS A 174 -1.76 10.80 14.79
CA HIS A 174 -2.21 10.59 16.18
C HIS A 174 -1.05 10.27 17.13
N HIS A 175 -0.10 9.45 16.70
CA HIS A 175 1.09 9.15 17.50
C HIS A 175 1.89 10.44 17.78
N LEU A 176 2.18 11.24 16.77
CA LEU A 176 2.90 12.51 16.92
C LEU A 176 2.16 13.50 17.84
N LEU A 177 0.83 13.60 17.72
CA LEU A 177 0.01 14.43 18.62
C LEU A 177 0.04 13.90 20.06
N SER A 178 0.06 12.57 20.25
CA SER A 178 0.10 11.93 21.58
C SER A 178 1.40 12.18 22.35
N LEU A 179 2.48 12.53 21.66
CA LEU A 179 3.74 12.97 22.28
C LEU A 179 3.60 14.35 22.96
N ASN A 180 2.41 14.97 22.86
CA ASN A 180 2.07 16.31 23.33
C ASN A 180 3.15 17.37 23.01
N PRO A 181 3.56 17.49 21.74
CA PRO A 181 4.61 18.42 21.35
C PRO A 181 4.13 19.86 21.53
N LYS A 182 5.02 20.74 22.00
CA LYS A 182 4.75 22.18 21.96
C LYS A 182 4.95 22.69 20.54
N TYR A 183 4.03 23.51 20.09
CA TYR A 183 4.17 24.34 18.91
C TYR A 183 5.30 25.31 19.15
N LYS A 184 6.35 25.12 18.37
CA LYS A 184 7.53 25.98 18.38
C LYS A 184 8.06 25.97 16.97
N GLN A 185 8.00 27.13 16.33
CA GLN A 185 8.43 27.30 14.95
C GLN A 185 9.95 27.27 14.89
N GLU A 186 10.52 26.37 14.09
CA GLU A 186 11.98 26.28 13.88
C GLU A 186 12.37 26.94 12.56
N GLY A 187 13.33 27.86 12.57
CA GLY A 187 13.78 28.54 11.36
C GLY A 187 14.93 27.83 10.62
N SER A 188 15.61 26.90 11.28
CA SER A 188 16.80 26.20 10.77
C SER A 188 16.50 24.83 10.15
N THR A 189 17.31 24.44 9.18
CA THR A 189 17.19 23.16 8.46
C THR A 189 17.72 21.95 9.25
N MET A 190 18.69 22.15 10.16
CA MET A 190 19.41 21.04 10.82
C MET A 190 18.60 20.31 11.89
N LEU A 191 17.79 21.02 12.69
CA LEU A 191 16.98 20.39 13.74
C LEU A 191 15.73 19.69 13.18
N ARG A 192 15.25 20.12 12.02
CA ARG A 192 14.02 19.61 11.39
C ARG A 192 14.16 18.21 10.80
N THR A 193 15.37 17.77 10.44
CA THR A 193 15.59 16.42 9.91
C THR A 193 15.95 15.40 10.99
N GLY A 194 16.13 15.86 12.25
CA GLY A 194 16.49 15.03 13.39
C GLY A 194 15.31 14.28 14.03
N LEU A 195 15.62 13.16 14.67
CA LEU A 195 14.71 12.35 15.51
C LEU A 195 15.00 12.49 17.01
N ASP A 196 15.91 13.40 17.39
CA ASP A 196 16.27 13.62 18.79
C ASP A 196 15.23 14.47 19.55
N ALA A 197 15.37 14.51 20.88
CA ALA A 197 14.46 15.26 21.74
C ALA A 197 14.45 16.77 21.42
N ALA A 198 15.58 17.32 20.95
CA ALA A 198 15.67 18.73 20.59
C ALA A 198 14.88 19.04 19.31
N ALA A 199 14.89 18.14 18.33
CA ALA A 199 14.07 18.23 17.12
C ALA A 199 12.56 18.15 17.43
N LEU A 200 12.17 17.25 18.34
CA LEU A 200 10.76 17.05 18.74
C LEU A 200 10.18 18.20 19.58
N GLU A 201 11.02 19.07 20.16
CA GLU A 201 10.57 20.30 20.81
C GLU A 201 10.05 21.35 19.82
N TYR A 202 10.40 21.24 18.54
CA TYR A 202 10.01 22.18 17.49
C TYR A 202 9.07 21.53 16.50
N MET A 203 7.77 21.55 16.80
CA MET A 203 6.75 20.96 15.93
C MET A 203 5.73 22.02 15.50
N ASP A 204 5.99 22.67 14.37
CA ASP A 204 4.98 23.49 13.68
C ASP A 204 4.13 22.65 12.72
N CYS A 205 3.12 23.25 12.09
CA CYS A 205 2.23 22.53 11.16
C CYS A 205 2.98 21.88 9.99
N SER A 206 3.99 22.55 9.43
CA SER A 206 4.77 22.05 8.31
C SER A 206 5.68 20.88 8.71
N GLU A 207 6.26 20.97 9.90
CA GLU A 207 7.11 19.95 10.47
C GLU A 207 6.32 18.71 10.85
N PHE A 208 5.14 18.90 11.46
CA PHE A 208 4.21 17.82 11.76
C PHE A 208 3.89 17.00 10.50
N ILE A 209 3.51 17.66 9.40
CA ILE A 209 3.21 16.97 8.16
C ILE A 209 4.45 16.36 7.50
N SER A 210 5.60 17.03 7.54
CA SER A 210 6.85 16.47 7.00
C SER A 210 7.25 15.18 7.73
N ARG A 211 6.98 15.09 9.03
CA ARG A 211 7.17 13.86 9.84
C ARG A 211 6.13 12.80 9.53
N VAL A 212 4.87 13.17 9.31
CA VAL A 212 3.82 12.25 8.86
C VAL A 212 4.19 11.64 7.51
N LEU A 213 4.63 12.45 6.55
CA LEU A 213 5.06 11.99 5.22
C LEU A 213 6.24 11.01 5.29
N ALA A 214 7.24 11.31 6.11
CA ALA A 214 8.38 10.42 6.32
C ALA A 214 7.97 9.13 7.06
N GLY A 215 7.06 9.22 8.03
CA GLY A 215 6.51 8.06 8.73
C GLY A 215 5.67 7.17 7.82
N ASP A 216 4.97 7.76 6.85
CA ASP A 216 4.14 7.07 5.85
C ASP A 216 4.97 6.56 4.66
N GLY A 217 6.29 6.82 4.65
CA GLY A 217 7.21 6.39 3.59
C GLY A 217 7.10 7.17 2.28
N ILE A 218 6.33 8.26 2.24
CA ILE A 218 6.18 9.14 1.05
C ILE A 218 7.49 9.89 0.77
N THR A 219 8.20 10.26 1.84
CA THR A 219 9.56 10.81 1.74
C THR A 219 10.53 9.86 2.42
N GLU A 220 11.69 9.61 1.80
CA GLU A 220 12.72 8.70 2.35
C GLU A 220 13.22 9.11 3.75
N LYS A 221 13.11 10.42 4.05
CA LYS A 221 13.54 11.04 5.31
C LYS A 221 12.62 12.20 5.65
N ILE A 222 12.75 12.73 6.87
CA ILE A 222 12.11 13.98 7.25
C ILE A 222 12.81 15.10 6.47
N GLU A 223 12.05 15.83 5.66
CA GLU A 223 12.55 16.94 4.87
C GLU A 223 11.97 18.24 5.40
N HIS A 224 12.85 19.23 5.66
CA HIS A 224 12.38 20.56 6.01
C HIS A 224 11.67 21.20 4.81
N ARG A 225 10.39 21.51 4.98
CA ARG A 225 9.60 22.33 4.05
C ARG A 225 8.81 23.36 4.84
N ARG A 226 8.74 24.61 4.39
CA ARG A 226 7.82 25.58 4.99
C ARG A 226 6.40 25.26 4.54
N SER A 227 5.38 25.73 5.27
CA SER A 227 3.98 25.49 4.92
C SER A 227 3.63 25.92 3.49
N TYR A 228 4.27 26.97 2.98
CA TYR A 228 4.11 27.41 1.60
C TYR A 228 4.77 26.44 0.60
N ASP A 229 6.01 26.03 0.87
CA ASP A 229 6.74 25.08 0.02
C ASP A 229 6.05 23.71 -0.03
N LEU A 230 5.28 23.35 1.01
CA LEU A 230 4.44 22.15 1.03
C LEU A 230 3.28 22.25 0.05
N VAL A 231 2.65 23.42 -0.11
CA VAL A 231 1.60 23.61 -1.12
C VAL A 231 2.15 23.37 -2.52
N ASP A 232 3.35 23.87 -2.81
CA ASP A 232 4.03 23.64 -4.09
C ASP A 232 4.40 22.15 -4.26
N PHE A 233 4.93 21.52 -3.20
CA PHE A 233 5.24 20.09 -3.19
C PHE A 233 4.01 19.23 -3.47
N PHE A 234 2.87 19.51 -2.84
CA PHE A 234 1.61 18.80 -3.07
C PHE A 234 0.93 19.15 -4.40
N SER A 235 1.31 20.28 -5.02
CA SER A 235 0.85 20.63 -6.36
C SER A 235 1.72 20.00 -7.46
N GLY A 236 2.83 19.35 -7.08
CA GLY A 236 3.71 18.62 -7.97
C GLY A 236 3.19 17.22 -8.33
N ASP A 237 4.08 16.42 -8.90
CA ASP A 237 3.70 15.13 -9.51
C ASP A 237 3.39 14.03 -8.50
N LEU A 238 3.89 14.12 -7.26
CA LEU A 238 3.68 13.10 -6.23
C LEU A 238 2.26 13.08 -5.65
N PHE A 239 1.51 14.17 -5.82
CA PHE A 239 0.20 14.35 -5.23
C PHE A 239 -0.84 14.72 -6.29
N GLU A 240 -2.08 14.31 -6.06
CA GLU A 240 -3.24 14.82 -6.75
C GLU A 240 -4.04 15.71 -5.80
N LYS A 241 -4.47 16.85 -6.33
CA LYS A 241 -5.41 17.71 -5.64
C LYS A 241 -6.81 17.15 -5.83
N ASN A 242 -7.45 16.73 -4.75
CA ASN A 242 -8.82 16.25 -4.76
C ASN A 242 -9.75 17.38 -5.24
N SER A 243 -10.51 17.11 -6.31
CA SER A 243 -11.45 18.06 -6.91
C SER A 243 -12.86 17.97 -6.30
N GLY A 244 -13.10 17.02 -5.41
CA GLY A 244 -14.37 16.76 -4.75
C GLY A 244 -14.33 17.00 -3.24
N ASP A 245 -15.12 16.22 -2.52
CA ASP A 245 -15.12 16.21 -1.06
C ASP A 245 -13.82 15.59 -0.51
N PRO A 246 -13.31 16.03 0.65
CA PRO A 246 -12.11 15.47 1.24
C PRO A 246 -12.30 14.03 1.70
N GLU A 247 -11.22 13.27 1.73
CA GLU A 247 -11.19 11.89 2.17
C GLU A 247 -10.23 11.71 3.35
N THR A 248 -10.43 10.65 4.14
CA THR A 248 -9.51 10.28 5.22
C THR A 248 -8.09 10.14 4.71
N GLY A 249 -7.12 10.75 5.39
CA GLY A 249 -5.73 10.76 4.97
C GLY A 249 -5.35 11.85 3.96
N ASP A 250 -6.30 12.68 3.51
CA ASP A 250 -5.98 13.87 2.72
C ASP A 250 -5.15 14.86 3.54
N ILE A 251 -4.17 15.49 2.89
CA ILE A 251 -3.44 16.62 3.46
C ILE A 251 -4.17 17.88 3.02
N ALA A 252 -4.75 18.62 3.96
CA ALA A 252 -5.32 19.92 3.67
C ALA A 252 -4.24 20.99 3.80
N ALA A 253 -4.02 21.78 2.74
CA ALA A 253 -3.02 22.84 2.74
C ALA A 253 -3.56 24.14 2.11
N TRP A 254 -3.22 25.29 2.71
CA TRP A 254 -3.49 26.63 2.17
C TRP A 254 -2.41 27.60 2.62
N GLY A 255 -2.47 28.86 2.17
CA GLY A 255 -1.44 29.89 2.34
C GLY A 255 -0.94 30.09 3.79
N GLY A 256 0.01 29.26 4.21
CA GLY A 256 0.65 29.27 5.52
C GLY A 256 0.25 28.16 6.49
N HIS A 257 -0.66 27.25 6.12
CA HIS A 257 -1.17 26.23 7.04
C HIS A 257 -1.36 24.88 6.36
N VAL A 258 -1.10 23.82 7.11
CA VAL A 258 -1.19 22.45 6.63
C VAL A 258 -1.61 21.52 7.77
N GLY A 259 -2.37 20.49 7.46
CA GLY A 259 -2.73 19.44 8.40
C GLY A 259 -3.35 18.24 7.70
N LEU A 260 -3.76 17.26 8.47
CA LEU A 260 -4.26 15.98 7.97
C LEU A 260 -5.76 15.83 8.24
N VAL A 261 -6.50 15.33 7.25
CA VAL A 261 -7.89 14.92 7.39
C VAL A 261 -7.92 13.55 8.08
N GLU A 262 -8.48 13.50 9.29
CA GLU A 262 -8.68 12.25 10.02
C GLU A 262 -9.94 11.51 9.56
N SER A 263 -11.01 12.25 9.28
CA SER A 263 -12.25 11.69 8.78
C SER A 263 -13.11 12.78 8.16
N TYR A 264 -14.01 12.40 7.27
CA TYR A 264 -15.01 13.27 6.66
C TYR A 264 -16.39 12.64 6.71
N ASP A 265 -17.38 13.43 7.14
CA ASP A 265 -18.79 13.05 7.13
C ASP A 265 -19.51 13.77 5.96
N PRO A 266 -19.93 13.03 4.92
CA PRO A 266 -20.59 13.61 3.75
C PRO A 266 -22.01 14.11 4.02
N GLU A 267 -22.69 13.60 5.05
CA GLU A 267 -24.05 14.04 5.41
C GLU A 267 -24.02 15.39 6.11
N THR A 268 -23.12 15.54 7.08
CA THR A 268 -23.01 16.77 7.87
C THR A 268 -22.01 17.78 7.30
N LYS A 269 -21.23 17.38 6.28
CA LYS A 269 -20.16 18.17 5.67
C LYS A 269 -19.13 18.64 6.70
N LYS A 270 -18.78 17.75 7.63
CA LYS A 270 -17.82 18.00 8.70
C LYS A 270 -16.54 17.19 8.48
N VAL A 271 -15.41 17.83 8.75
CA VAL A 271 -14.07 17.29 8.59
C VAL A 271 -13.41 17.27 9.97
N MET A 272 -12.95 16.11 10.40
CA MET A 272 -12.04 16.00 11.54
C MET A 272 -10.62 16.26 11.06
N PHE A 273 -9.96 17.25 11.67
CA PHE A 273 -8.67 17.77 11.22
C PHE A 273 -7.63 17.67 12.32
N LEU A 274 -6.44 17.18 11.95
CA LEU A 274 -5.27 17.06 12.80
C LEU A 274 -4.22 18.07 12.37
N HIS A 275 -3.77 18.93 13.29
CA HIS A 275 -2.75 19.93 13.00
C HIS A 275 -1.96 20.38 14.23
N MET A 276 -0.89 21.13 13.97
CA MET A 276 -0.12 21.86 14.98
C MET A 276 -0.39 23.35 14.88
N THR A 277 -0.74 24.00 15.98
CA THR A 277 -1.05 25.44 16.00
C THR A 277 -0.53 26.16 17.21
N SER A 278 -0.52 27.50 17.11
CA SER A 278 -0.17 28.53 18.10
C SER A 278 -1.45 29.25 18.62
N TYR A 279 -2.05 28.80 19.71
CA TYR A 279 -3.18 29.40 20.42
C TYR A 279 -2.89 29.47 21.93
N GLY A 280 -2.55 30.64 22.44
CA GLY A 280 -2.13 30.83 23.84
C GLY A 280 -0.62 30.65 24.04
N SER A 281 -0.16 30.53 25.29
CA SER A 281 1.24 30.85 25.61
C SER A 281 2.29 29.90 25.04
N PHE A 282 1.97 28.67 24.60
CA PHE A 282 2.74 27.81 23.65
C PHE A 282 1.90 26.56 23.34
N SER A 283 0.88 26.64 22.49
CA SER A 283 -0.04 25.51 22.21
C SER A 283 0.64 24.35 21.48
N GLY A 284 -0.05 23.23 21.25
CA GLY A 284 0.51 21.99 20.70
C GLY A 284 -0.36 21.34 19.64
N GLY A 285 -0.41 20.02 19.67
CA GLY A 285 -1.21 19.22 18.75
C GLY A 285 -2.70 19.35 19.01
N GLU A 286 -3.48 19.55 17.94
CA GLU A 286 -4.93 19.68 18.01
C GLU A 286 -5.63 18.68 17.08
N ARG A 287 -6.68 18.07 17.62
CA ARG A 287 -7.70 17.31 16.88
C ARG A 287 -9.00 18.11 16.95
N LYS A 288 -9.47 18.63 15.82
CA LYS A 288 -10.62 19.56 15.82
C LYS A 288 -11.52 19.36 14.61
N GLU A 289 -12.82 19.51 14.87
CA GLU A 289 -13.84 19.44 13.84
C GLU A 289 -14.03 20.81 13.18
N TYR A 290 -14.06 20.82 11.85
CA TYR A 290 -14.36 22.00 11.03
C TYR A 290 -15.42 21.66 9.99
N SER A 291 -16.21 22.65 9.56
CA SER A 291 -17.11 22.46 8.41
C SER A 291 -16.30 22.44 7.11
N LEU A 292 -16.74 21.72 6.08
CA LEU A 292 -16.11 21.77 4.75
C LEU A 292 -16.02 23.21 4.22
N SER A 293 -17.07 24.00 4.44
CA SER A 293 -17.11 25.43 4.08
C SER A 293 -16.03 26.28 4.77
N TYR A 294 -15.47 25.84 5.90
CA TYR A 294 -14.33 26.52 6.52
C TYR A 294 -13.10 26.44 5.62
N PHE A 295 -12.81 25.26 5.07
CA PHE A 295 -11.69 25.03 4.16
C PHE A 295 -11.88 25.75 2.82
N ASP A 296 -13.11 25.75 2.28
CA ASP A 296 -13.45 26.48 1.06
C ASP A 296 -13.15 27.98 1.21
N ARG A 297 -13.56 28.59 2.33
CA ARG A 297 -13.28 30.02 2.62
C ARG A 297 -11.79 30.32 2.77
N LYS A 298 -10.99 29.33 3.16
CA LYS A 298 -9.53 29.46 3.26
C LYS A 298 -8.82 29.20 1.93
N GLY A 299 -9.54 28.75 0.91
CA GLY A 299 -8.97 28.33 -0.37
C GLY A 299 -8.06 27.11 -0.24
N ALA A 300 -8.38 26.21 0.70
CA ALA A 300 -7.57 25.02 0.93
C ALA A 300 -7.67 24.04 -0.23
N GLY A 301 -6.53 23.45 -0.58
CA GLY A 301 -6.49 22.23 -1.36
C GLY A 301 -6.44 21.02 -0.45
N PHE A 302 -7.16 19.97 -0.82
CA PHE A 302 -6.98 18.64 -0.26
C PHE A 302 -6.11 17.85 -1.20
N TYR A 303 -5.01 17.30 -0.70
CA TYR A 303 -3.97 16.68 -1.48
C TYR A 303 -3.78 15.24 -1.01
N ARG A 304 -3.89 14.30 -1.94
CA ARG A 304 -3.62 12.87 -1.73
C ARG A 304 -2.38 12.48 -2.53
N PRO A 305 -1.43 11.70 -1.98
CA PRO A 305 -0.37 11.12 -2.78
C PRO A 305 -0.95 10.32 -3.93
N ARG A 306 -0.47 10.53 -5.16
CA ARG A 306 -0.93 9.76 -6.33
C ARG A 306 -0.65 8.27 -6.19
N ASN A 307 0.45 7.97 -5.51
CA ASN A 307 0.86 6.63 -5.11
C ASN A 307 0.68 6.55 -3.58
N GLU A 308 -0.57 6.58 -3.13
CA GLU A 308 -0.90 6.27 -1.74
C GLU A 308 -0.54 4.80 -1.45
N THR A 309 -0.01 4.48 -0.26
CA THR A 309 -0.22 3.14 0.29
C THR A 309 -1.72 3.03 0.49
N PRO A 310 -2.47 2.33 -0.39
CA PRO A 310 -3.91 2.51 -0.47
C PRO A 310 -4.52 2.30 0.90
N ASP A 311 -5.34 3.26 1.37
CA ASP A 311 -6.49 2.86 2.17
C ASP A 311 -7.20 1.85 1.27
N ILE A 312 -7.16 0.56 1.62
CA ILE A 312 -7.77 -0.48 0.79
C ILE A 312 -9.29 -0.40 0.97
N LEU A 313 -9.87 0.69 0.51
CA LEU A 313 -11.19 0.72 -0.08
C LEU A 313 -11.15 1.22 -1.52
N HIS A 314 -10.20 2.05 -1.98
CA HIS A 314 -10.23 2.54 -3.36
C HIS A 314 -8.85 2.80 -4.01
N LYS A 315 -8.54 2.01 -5.06
CA LYS A 315 -7.47 2.13 -6.09
C LYS A 315 -6.06 1.63 -5.73
N THR A 316 -5.54 0.54 -6.31
CA THR A 316 -5.08 0.33 -7.71
C THR A 316 -3.63 0.82 -7.92
N PHE A 317 -2.67 -0.11 -7.98
CA PHE A 317 -1.27 0.11 -8.35
C PHE A 317 -1.13 1.08 -9.54
N SER A 318 -0.68 2.30 -9.26
CA SER A 318 -0.34 3.32 -10.25
C SER A 318 1.10 3.10 -10.73
N GLY A 319 1.24 3.03 -12.06
CA GLY A 319 2.45 2.56 -12.74
C GLY A 319 3.71 3.40 -12.50
N GLU A 320 4.71 2.76 -11.89
CA GLU A 320 6.11 3.07 -12.14
C GLU A 320 6.65 2.21 -13.29
N ALA A 321 7.57 2.79 -14.06
CA ALA A 321 8.08 2.26 -15.32
C ALA A 321 8.91 0.97 -15.12
N LEU A 322 8.71 -0.01 -16.00
CA LEU A 322 9.58 -1.18 -16.13
C LEU A 322 10.84 -0.80 -16.91
N ASP A 323 12.02 -1.12 -16.37
CA ASP A 323 13.28 -1.12 -17.13
C ASP A 323 13.55 -2.54 -17.66
N ILE A 324 13.50 -2.71 -18.98
CA ILE A 324 13.77 -4.00 -19.64
C ILE A 324 15.26 -4.37 -19.55
N ALA A 325 16.12 -3.40 -19.20
CA ALA A 325 17.53 -3.69 -18.92
C ALA A 325 17.70 -4.65 -17.72
N GLU A 326 16.83 -4.58 -16.70
CA GLU A 326 16.84 -5.54 -15.56
C GLU A 326 16.35 -6.94 -15.94
N ILE A 327 15.58 -7.06 -17.04
CA ILE A 327 15.12 -8.34 -17.57
C ILE A 327 16.28 -9.12 -18.24
N SER A 328 17.38 -8.44 -18.63
CA SER A 328 18.52 -9.07 -19.33
C SER A 328 19.33 -10.06 -18.49
N GLY A 329 19.09 -10.13 -17.18
CA GLY A 329 19.61 -11.20 -16.31
C GLY A 329 18.80 -12.50 -16.34
N SER A 330 17.58 -12.47 -16.90
CA SER A 330 16.66 -13.61 -16.93
C SER A 330 16.67 -14.29 -18.30
N LYS A 331 16.72 -15.62 -18.32
CA LYS A 331 16.73 -16.48 -19.52
C LYS A 331 15.37 -16.48 -20.26
N ILE A 332 14.80 -15.30 -20.52
CA ILE A 332 13.56 -15.12 -21.28
C ILE A 332 13.92 -15.07 -22.76
N THR A 333 13.20 -15.83 -23.59
CA THR A 333 13.51 -15.92 -25.03
C THR A 333 12.97 -14.71 -25.79
N ASN A 334 13.62 -14.34 -26.90
CA ASN A 334 13.15 -13.28 -27.80
C ASN A 334 11.73 -13.53 -28.35
N ASN A 335 11.31 -14.80 -28.46
CA ASN A 335 9.96 -15.14 -28.88
C ASN A 335 8.92 -14.79 -27.81
N THR A 336 9.25 -15.06 -26.54
CA THR A 336 8.41 -14.70 -25.39
C THR A 336 8.20 -13.18 -25.31
N LEU A 337 9.26 -12.40 -25.53
CA LEU A 337 9.18 -10.93 -25.57
C LEU A 337 8.26 -10.42 -26.69
N LYS A 338 8.34 -11.02 -27.88
CA LYS A 338 7.47 -10.66 -29.01
C LYS A 338 5.98 -10.96 -28.73
N MET A 339 5.68 -12.05 -28.04
CA MET A 339 4.30 -12.39 -27.66
C MET A 339 3.72 -11.37 -26.66
N ILE A 340 4.52 -10.94 -25.69
CA ILE A 340 4.14 -9.91 -24.72
C ILE A 340 3.90 -8.57 -25.42
N GLN A 341 4.80 -8.18 -26.31
CA GLN A 341 4.64 -6.97 -27.12
C GLN A 341 3.36 -7.00 -27.95
N GLY A 342 3.03 -8.15 -28.55
CA GLY A 342 1.78 -8.35 -29.29
C GLY A 342 0.55 -8.11 -28.42
N TRP A 343 0.49 -8.74 -27.24
CA TRP A 343 -0.63 -8.57 -26.31
C TRP A 343 -0.78 -7.13 -25.79
N ILE A 344 0.33 -6.45 -25.49
CA ILE A 344 0.30 -5.03 -25.06
C ILE A 344 -0.25 -4.13 -26.16
N ASN A 345 0.10 -4.39 -27.43
CA ASN A 345 -0.43 -3.64 -28.56
C ASN A 345 -1.94 -3.87 -28.76
N GLU A 346 -2.44 -5.07 -28.42
CA GLU A 346 -3.86 -5.43 -28.51
C GLU A 346 -4.70 -4.87 -27.35
N ASN A 347 -4.08 -4.47 -26.23
CA ASN A 347 -4.75 -3.96 -25.03
C ASN A 347 -4.17 -2.58 -24.61
N PRO A 348 -4.33 -1.54 -25.46
CA PRO A 348 -3.68 -0.23 -25.27
C PRO A 348 -4.14 0.53 -24.02
N GLU A 349 -5.28 0.16 -23.44
CA GLU A 349 -5.78 0.64 -22.15
C GLU A 349 -4.94 0.16 -20.96
N ILE A 350 -4.20 -0.93 -21.14
CA ILE A 350 -3.23 -1.45 -20.17
C ILE A 350 -1.90 -0.77 -20.45
N LYS A 351 -1.62 0.32 -19.72
CA LYS A 351 -0.33 1.04 -19.81
C LYS A 351 0.82 0.18 -19.28
N VAL A 352 1.39 -0.66 -20.14
CA VAL A 352 2.70 -1.29 -19.89
C VAL A 352 3.74 -0.49 -20.66
N ILE A 353 4.57 0.28 -19.94
CA ILE A 353 5.67 1.01 -20.57
C ILE A 353 6.83 0.03 -20.75
N ILE A 354 7.09 -0.33 -22.01
CA ILE A 354 8.20 -1.15 -22.49
C ILE A 354 9.28 -0.17 -22.98
N LYS A 355 10.44 -0.12 -22.33
CA LYS A 355 11.59 0.65 -22.84
C LYS A 355 12.67 -0.27 -23.36
#